data_AF-G0NCJ5-F1
#
_entry.id   AF-G0NCJ5-F1
#
_cell.length_a   1.000
_cell.length_b   1.000
_cell.length_c   1.000
_cell.angle_alpha   90.00
_cell.angle_beta   90.00
_cell.angle_gamma   90.00
#
_symmetry.space_group_name_H-M   'P 1'
#
loop_
_entity.id
_entity.type
_entity.pdbx_description
1 polymer ?
#
loop_
_entity_poly.entity_id
_entity_poly.type
_entity_poly.pdbx_seq_one_letter_code
_entity_poly.pdbx_strand_id
1 'polypeptide(L)'
;MIVTNGSPQTYIGYSDLALNWEDCLDYCIKNETCMVVYNKDDGCQMFEIGNLQAVKRDPDTRIAFKVVNKNGTCPASDMEPAKGYMFGVNETSERQIYIGYDINYDPITESWKLNSTGVNMCISPRTKMFMRDAGPWCIVMVTNSFCSNHTAMAASCRGLRGQGGELSGFETPEEFEFMKERVNISGWLNVTNNRNSALWMDGVRKPECVGNPSCQGLSAFKLSDPYLSANPTGFMFNPGQPNGTSEDCLGFVVNPDKTVGIVSTLCTLTRPGDNSTCYLGYICGMTPS
;
A
#
# COMPACT_ATOMS: atom_id res chain seq x y z
N MET A 1 0.81 -15.48 -16.51
CA MET A 1 2.13 -16.07 -16.17
C MET A 1 3.06 -15.91 -17.36
N ILE A 2 4.37 -15.81 -17.14
CA ILE A 2 5.38 -15.85 -18.21
C ILE A 2 5.79 -17.31 -18.37
N VAL A 3 5.52 -17.91 -19.53
CA VAL A 3 5.94 -19.28 -19.84
C VAL A 3 7.23 -19.23 -20.64
N THR A 4 8.24 -20.00 -20.24
CA THR A 4 9.53 -20.12 -20.93
C THR A 4 10.12 -21.52 -20.73
N ASN A 5 11.35 -21.69 -21.20
CA ASN A 5 12.13 -22.90 -21.19
C ASN A 5 13.20 -22.86 -20.10
N GLY A 6 13.09 -23.73 -19.10
CA GLY A 6 14.00 -23.71 -17.95
C GLY A 6 13.72 -24.80 -16.92
N SER A 7 14.77 -25.14 -16.16
CA SER A 7 14.73 -26.15 -15.11
C SER A 7 15.14 -25.58 -13.74
N PRO A 8 14.41 -25.91 -12.65
CA PRO A 8 14.76 -25.53 -11.29
C PRO A 8 16.16 -26.02 -10.88
N GLN A 9 16.95 -25.18 -10.21
CA GLN A 9 18.32 -25.51 -9.79
C GLN A 9 18.48 -25.50 -8.26
N THR A 10 18.25 -24.33 -7.66
CA THR A 10 18.41 -24.12 -6.22
C THR A 10 17.04 -23.89 -5.61
N TYR A 11 16.60 -24.82 -4.77
CA TYR A 11 15.32 -24.76 -4.08
C TYR A 11 15.38 -25.49 -2.74
N ILE A 12 14.46 -25.15 -1.85
CA ILE A 12 14.31 -25.77 -0.52
C ILE A 12 13.06 -26.66 -0.41
N GLY A 13 12.09 -26.51 -1.33
CA GLY A 13 10.89 -27.33 -1.35
C GLY A 13 9.97 -27.03 -2.54
N TYR A 14 9.07 -27.96 -2.83
CA TYR A 14 8.03 -27.84 -3.85
C TYR A 14 6.83 -28.73 -3.49
N SER A 15 5.70 -28.52 -4.16
CA SER A 15 4.54 -29.39 -4.13
C SER A 15 4.34 -30.08 -5.48
N ASP A 16 4.17 -31.39 -5.49
CA ASP A 16 3.80 -32.14 -6.69
C ASP A 16 2.29 -32.07 -6.93
N LEU A 17 1.89 -31.65 -8.14
CA LEU A 17 0.50 -31.60 -8.56
C LEU A 17 0.30 -32.60 -9.71
N ALA A 18 -0.64 -33.53 -9.53
CA ALA A 18 -1.09 -34.47 -10.56
C ALA A 18 -2.13 -33.80 -11.48
N LEU A 19 -1.74 -32.69 -12.10
CA LEU A 19 -2.55 -31.88 -13.00
C LEU A 19 -1.83 -31.77 -14.35
N ASN A 20 -2.58 -31.58 -15.44
CA ASN A 20 -1.97 -31.25 -16.72
C ASN A 20 -1.36 -29.83 -16.67
N TRP A 21 -0.60 -29.47 -17.72
CA TRP A 21 0.11 -28.20 -17.76
C TRP A 21 -0.82 -26.97 -17.64
N GLU A 22 -1.93 -26.96 -18.37
CA GLU A 22 -2.90 -25.85 -18.32
C GLU A 22 -3.53 -25.70 -16.93
N ASP A 23 -3.96 -26.80 -16.33
CA ASP A 23 -4.56 -26.83 -14.99
C ASP A 23 -3.55 -26.41 -13.91
N CYS A 24 -2.27 -26.74 -14.10
CA CYS A 24 -1.19 -26.29 -13.22
C CYS A 24 -0.99 -24.77 -13.25
N LEU A 25 -1.03 -24.16 -14.44
CA LEU A 25 -0.95 -22.71 -14.58
C LEU A 25 -2.14 -22.04 -13.91
N ASP A 26 -3.35 -22.55 -14.15
CA ASP A 26 -4.58 -22.03 -13.55
C ASP A 26 -4.58 -22.18 -12.02
N TYR A 27 -4.09 -23.30 -11.52
CA TYR A 27 -3.92 -23.53 -10.09
C TYR A 27 -2.97 -22.50 -9.48
N CYS A 28 -1.81 -22.27 -10.09
CA CYS A 28 -0.83 -21.30 -9.61
C CYS A 28 -1.34 -19.86 -9.67
N ILE A 29 -2.11 -19.49 -10.70
CA ILE A 29 -2.72 -18.16 -10.80
C ILE A 29 -3.66 -17.92 -9.60
N LYS A 30 -4.47 -18.92 -9.25
CA LYS A 30 -5.44 -18.84 -8.14
C LYS A 30 -4.80 -18.97 -6.76
N ASN A 31 -3.69 -19.70 -6.65
CA ASN A 31 -2.98 -19.86 -5.39
C ASN A 31 -2.09 -18.65 -5.10
N GLU A 32 -2.36 -17.93 -4.02
CA GLU A 32 -1.63 -16.72 -3.64
C GLU A 32 -0.15 -16.97 -3.31
N THR A 33 0.20 -18.14 -2.77
CA THR A 33 1.59 -18.47 -2.40
C THR A 33 2.41 -18.96 -3.59
N CYS A 34 1.77 -19.32 -4.71
CA CYS A 34 2.49 -19.84 -5.87
C CYS A 34 3.34 -18.76 -6.56
N MET A 35 4.60 -19.09 -6.81
CA MET A 35 5.55 -18.24 -7.55
C MET A 35 5.91 -18.84 -8.91
N VAL A 36 6.18 -20.15 -8.96
CA VAL A 36 6.66 -20.83 -10.16
C VAL A 36 6.01 -22.20 -10.32
N VAL A 37 5.77 -22.59 -11.57
CA VAL A 37 5.34 -23.94 -11.95
C VAL A 37 6.33 -24.53 -12.96
N TYR A 38 6.79 -25.75 -12.72
CA TYR A 38 7.67 -26.51 -13.61
C TYR A 38 6.94 -27.74 -14.16
N ASN A 39 7.02 -27.96 -15.46
CA ASN A 39 6.38 -29.10 -16.13
C ASN A 39 7.23 -30.36 -15.98
N LYS A 40 6.61 -31.46 -15.55
CA LYS A 40 7.22 -32.80 -15.48
C LYS A 40 6.40 -33.78 -16.32
N ASP A 41 6.97 -34.94 -16.61
CA ASP A 41 6.32 -35.94 -17.47
C ASP A 41 4.94 -36.37 -16.94
N ASP A 42 4.82 -36.53 -15.60
CA ASP A 42 3.57 -36.90 -14.91
C ASP A 42 3.08 -35.76 -13.98
N GLY A 43 2.83 -34.58 -14.56
CA GLY A 43 2.16 -33.45 -13.91
C GLY A 43 3.00 -32.19 -13.82
N CYS A 44 2.95 -31.46 -12.70
CA CYS A 44 3.83 -30.30 -12.49
C CYS A 44 4.33 -30.18 -11.04
N GLN A 45 5.42 -29.44 -10.87
CA GLN A 45 5.92 -29.00 -9.57
C GLN A 45 5.55 -27.53 -9.36
N MET A 46 4.96 -27.22 -8.21
CA MET A 46 4.66 -25.85 -7.78
C MET A 46 5.66 -25.41 -6.72
N PHE A 47 6.28 -24.26 -6.93
CA PHE A 47 7.16 -23.61 -5.96
C PHE A 47 6.47 -22.38 -5.37
N GLU A 48 6.38 -22.36 -4.05
CA GLU A 48 5.90 -21.20 -3.32
C GLU A 48 6.95 -20.08 -3.27
N ILE A 49 6.51 -18.86 -2.97
CA ILE A 49 7.39 -17.70 -2.84
C ILE A 49 8.49 -17.98 -1.81
N GLY A 50 9.74 -17.79 -2.23
CA GLY A 50 10.92 -18.03 -1.40
C GLY A 50 11.45 -19.46 -1.43
N ASN A 51 10.71 -20.43 -1.94
CA ASN A 51 11.14 -21.84 -1.97
C ASN A 51 12.07 -22.19 -3.16
N LEU A 52 12.10 -21.36 -4.20
CA LEU A 52 12.96 -21.49 -5.39
C LEU A 52 13.82 -20.25 -5.54
N GLN A 53 15.14 -20.41 -5.67
CA GLN A 53 16.10 -19.31 -5.76
C GLN A 53 16.73 -19.17 -7.16
N ALA A 54 16.80 -20.25 -7.94
CA ALA A 54 17.41 -20.22 -9.27
C ALA A 54 16.76 -21.18 -10.26
N VAL A 55 16.64 -20.73 -11.51
CA VAL A 55 16.21 -21.51 -12.67
C VAL A 55 17.26 -21.35 -13.76
N LYS A 56 17.72 -22.44 -14.37
CA LYS A 56 18.64 -22.41 -15.52
C LYS A 56 17.83 -22.53 -16.81
N ARG A 57 18.20 -21.77 -17.84
CA ARG A 57 17.59 -21.91 -19.18
C ARG A 57 17.86 -23.31 -19.72
N ASP A 58 16.79 -23.93 -20.21
CA ASP A 58 16.79 -25.33 -20.63
C ASP A 58 15.73 -25.53 -21.72
N PRO A 59 16.11 -25.76 -22.99
CA PRO A 59 15.19 -25.82 -24.12
C PRO A 59 14.21 -26.99 -24.08
N ASP A 60 14.51 -28.04 -23.32
CA ASP A 60 13.75 -29.30 -23.33
C ASP A 60 12.62 -29.30 -22.29
N THR A 61 12.68 -28.38 -21.33
CA THR A 61 11.74 -28.32 -20.21
C THR A 61 10.95 -27.02 -20.21
N ARG A 62 9.76 -27.03 -19.61
CA ARG A 62 8.88 -25.85 -19.53
C ARG A 62 8.72 -25.38 -18.10
N ILE A 63 8.77 -24.08 -17.92
CA ILE A 63 8.57 -23.44 -16.63
C ILE A 63 7.75 -22.16 -16.80
N ALA A 64 7.01 -21.79 -15.76
CA ALA A 64 6.17 -20.61 -15.77
C ALA A 64 6.35 -19.79 -14.49
N PHE A 65 6.58 -18.50 -14.67
CA PHE A 65 6.69 -17.52 -13.59
C PHE A 65 5.36 -16.79 -13.40
N LYS A 66 4.87 -16.74 -12.15
CA LYS A 66 3.80 -15.82 -11.76
C LYS A 66 4.40 -14.43 -11.61
N VAL A 67 3.75 -13.43 -12.19
CA VAL A 67 4.20 -12.03 -12.17
C VAL A 67 2.98 -11.14 -12.02
N VAL A 68 3.13 -10.02 -11.33
CA VAL A 68 2.08 -9.01 -11.20
C VAL A 68 2.48 -7.80 -12.04
N ASN A 69 1.71 -7.51 -13.10
CA ASN A 69 1.90 -6.30 -13.88
C ASN A 69 0.70 -5.35 -13.74
N LYS A 70 0.97 -4.09 -13.35
CA LYS A 70 -0.06 -3.07 -13.08
C LYS A 70 -0.86 -2.68 -14.32
N ASN A 71 -0.29 -2.83 -15.52
CA ASN A 71 -0.97 -2.46 -16.78
C ASN A 71 -1.64 -3.64 -17.50
N GLY A 72 -1.67 -4.82 -16.88
CA GLY A 72 -2.26 -6.02 -17.49
C GLY A 72 -1.52 -6.57 -18.71
N THR A 73 -0.36 -6.00 -19.07
CA THR A 73 0.49 -6.51 -20.14
C THR A 73 1.55 -7.47 -19.58
N CYS A 74 1.92 -8.53 -20.29
CA CYS A 74 3.09 -9.32 -19.93
C CYS A 74 4.37 -8.57 -20.36
N PRO A 75 5.52 -8.80 -19.71
CA PRO A 75 6.82 -8.34 -20.22
C PRO A 75 7.03 -8.80 -21.66
N ALA A 76 7.74 -8.00 -22.45
CA ALA A 76 7.94 -8.29 -23.87
C ALA A 76 8.90 -9.47 -24.08
N SER A 77 9.72 -9.77 -23.07
CA SER A 77 10.70 -10.86 -23.07
C SER A 77 10.77 -11.52 -21.70
N ASP A 78 11.12 -12.81 -21.68
CA ASP A 78 11.40 -13.57 -20.47
C ASP A 78 12.72 -13.15 -19.79
N MET A 79 13.51 -12.30 -20.44
CA MET A 79 14.75 -11.73 -19.90
C MET A 79 14.54 -10.39 -19.18
N GLU A 80 13.36 -9.79 -19.29
CA GLU A 80 13.05 -8.54 -18.61
C GLU A 80 12.85 -8.76 -17.10
N PRO A 81 13.30 -7.83 -16.23
CA PRO A 81 13.01 -7.90 -14.82
C PRO A 81 11.52 -7.99 -14.56
N ALA A 82 11.12 -8.96 -13.76
CA ALA A 82 9.74 -9.16 -13.36
C ALA A 82 9.62 -9.23 -11.85
N LYS A 83 8.43 -8.92 -11.34
CA LYS A 83 8.13 -8.95 -9.91
C LYS A 83 6.75 -9.52 -9.66
N GLY A 84 6.55 -10.03 -8.45
CA GLY A 84 5.26 -10.43 -7.95
C GLY A 84 5.20 -10.28 -6.44
N TYR A 85 3.99 -10.41 -5.92
CA TYR A 85 3.76 -10.33 -4.48
C TYR A 85 2.46 -11.04 -4.12
N MET A 86 2.31 -11.30 -2.82
CA MET A 86 1.05 -11.70 -2.21
C MET A 86 0.75 -10.83 -0.99
N PHE A 87 -0.54 -10.68 -0.69
CA PHE A 87 -1.03 -10.18 0.59
C PHE A 87 -1.76 -11.30 1.31
N GLY A 88 -1.59 -11.39 2.63
CA GLY A 88 -2.29 -12.36 3.45
C GLY A 88 -2.54 -11.84 4.84
N VAL A 89 -2.96 -12.72 5.74
CA VAL A 89 -3.13 -12.41 7.16
C VAL A 89 -2.41 -13.47 7.98
N ASN A 90 -1.63 -13.03 8.96
CA ASN A 90 -1.05 -13.93 9.95
C ASN A 90 -2.15 -14.37 10.92
N GLU A 91 -2.49 -15.66 10.92
CA GLU A 91 -3.63 -16.20 11.70
C GLU A 91 -3.53 -15.90 13.20
N THR A 92 -2.32 -15.93 13.78
CA THR A 92 -2.13 -15.74 15.22
C THR A 92 -2.25 -14.27 15.64
N SER A 93 -1.73 -13.35 14.83
CA SER A 93 -1.65 -11.91 15.19
C SER A 93 -2.71 -11.05 14.50
N GLU A 94 -3.44 -11.62 13.55
CA GLU A 94 -4.40 -10.95 12.66
C GLU A 94 -3.80 -9.79 11.86
N ARG A 95 -2.47 -9.72 11.77
CA ARG A 95 -1.75 -8.68 11.03
C ARG A 95 -1.69 -9.03 9.56
N GLN A 96 -1.85 -8.02 8.71
CA GLN A 96 -1.63 -8.19 7.28
C GLN A 96 -0.16 -8.44 7.00
N ILE A 97 0.09 -9.43 6.13
CA ILE A 97 1.42 -9.86 5.70
C ILE A 97 1.62 -9.57 4.22
N TYR A 98 2.88 -9.36 3.86
CA TYR A 98 3.35 -9.19 2.49
C TYR A 98 4.57 -10.06 2.26
N ILE A 99 4.58 -10.74 1.11
CA ILE A 99 5.75 -11.44 0.61
C ILE A 99 5.92 -11.01 -0.85
N GLY A 100 6.98 -10.26 -1.12
CA GLY A 100 7.39 -9.87 -2.46
C GLY A 100 8.46 -10.79 -3.02
N TYR A 101 8.58 -10.81 -4.34
CA TYR A 101 9.70 -11.42 -5.02
C TYR A 101 10.02 -10.73 -6.35
N ASP A 102 11.30 -10.79 -6.70
CA ASP A 102 11.84 -10.31 -7.97
C ASP A 102 12.47 -11.48 -8.74
N ILE A 103 12.34 -11.43 -10.06
CA ILE A 103 12.88 -12.39 -11.02
C ILE A 103 13.78 -11.61 -11.97
N ASN A 104 15.08 -11.92 -11.94
CA ASN A 104 16.09 -11.24 -12.75
C ASN A 104 16.87 -12.24 -13.57
N TYR A 105 16.94 -12.03 -14.88
CA TYR A 105 17.72 -12.87 -15.78
C TYR A 105 19.20 -12.42 -15.80
N ASP A 106 20.10 -13.37 -15.64
CA ASP A 106 21.55 -13.20 -15.76
C ASP A 106 22.00 -13.81 -17.10
N PRO A 107 22.39 -13.00 -18.10
CA PRO A 107 22.74 -13.49 -19.42
C PRO A 107 24.09 -14.23 -19.45
N ILE A 108 24.95 -14.05 -18.44
CA ILE A 108 26.26 -14.73 -18.37
C ILE A 108 26.07 -16.18 -17.94
N THR A 109 25.20 -16.38 -16.94
CA THR A 109 24.91 -17.72 -16.42
C THR A 109 23.67 -18.35 -17.07
N GLU A 110 23.00 -17.62 -17.96
CA GLU A 110 21.71 -17.97 -18.59
C GLU A 110 20.71 -18.51 -17.56
N SER A 111 20.58 -17.79 -16.45
CA SER A 111 19.75 -18.22 -15.33
C SER A 111 18.88 -17.09 -14.82
N TRP A 112 17.69 -17.43 -14.33
CA TRP A 112 16.85 -16.51 -13.57
C TRP A 112 17.19 -16.67 -12.09
N LYS A 113 17.49 -15.56 -11.44
CA LYS A 113 17.63 -15.46 -9.99
C LYS A 113 16.32 -14.95 -9.40
N LEU A 114 15.80 -15.69 -8.42
CA LEU A 114 14.56 -15.39 -7.72
C LEU A 114 14.89 -14.99 -6.29
N ASN A 115 14.58 -13.75 -5.93
CA ASN A 115 14.82 -13.21 -4.60
C ASN A 115 13.48 -12.90 -3.93
N SER A 116 13.26 -13.42 -2.73
CA SER A 116 12.09 -13.06 -1.92
C SER A 116 12.47 -12.05 -0.86
N THR A 117 11.53 -11.17 -0.52
CA THR A 117 11.65 -10.26 0.62
C THR A 117 11.55 -10.97 1.97
N GLY A 118 11.15 -12.25 1.99
CA GLY A 118 10.63 -12.89 3.19
C GLY A 118 9.28 -12.30 3.62
N VAL A 119 8.77 -12.77 4.76
CA VAL A 119 7.51 -12.31 5.33
C VAL A 119 7.71 -10.98 6.03
N ASN A 120 7.07 -9.93 5.53
CA ASN A 120 6.97 -8.63 6.18
C ASN A 120 5.53 -8.42 6.67
N MET A 121 5.35 -7.70 7.78
CA MET A 121 4.04 -7.53 8.41
C MET A 121 3.76 -6.07 8.79
N CYS A 122 2.49 -5.67 8.71
CA CYS A 122 2.08 -4.41 9.33
C CYS A 122 2.16 -4.50 10.86
N ILE A 123 2.33 -3.35 11.51
CA ILE A 123 2.50 -3.22 12.96
C ILE A 123 1.34 -3.75 13.82
N SER A 124 0.11 -3.75 13.29
CA SER A 124 -1.10 -4.08 14.05
C SER A 124 -2.24 -4.58 13.14
N PRO A 125 -3.22 -5.32 13.69
CA PRO A 125 -4.41 -5.74 12.93
C PRO A 125 -5.36 -4.57 12.57
N ARG A 126 -5.16 -3.38 13.16
CA ARG A 126 -5.93 -2.18 12.81
C ARG A 126 -5.41 -1.48 11.56
N THR A 127 -4.25 -1.89 11.08
CA THR A 127 -3.59 -1.35 9.91
C THR A 127 -4.05 -2.08 8.66
N LYS A 128 -4.19 -1.38 7.53
CA LYS A 128 -4.43 -2.00 6.23
C LYS A 128 -3.26 -1.67 5.31
N MET A 129 -2.74 -2.70 4.65
CA MET A 129 -1.68 -2.60 3.67
C MET A 129 -2.26 -2.33 2.30
N PHE A 130 -1.59 -1.45 1.56
CA PHE A 130 -1.90 -1.11 0.18
C PHE A 130 -0.65 -1.22 -0.68
N MET A 131 -0.80 -1.72 -1.91
CA MET A 131 0.29 -1.79 -2.88
C MET A 131 0.38 -0.48 -3.68
N ARG A 132 1.31 0.39 -3.32
CA ARG A 132 1.59 1.62 -4.11
C ARG A 132 2.65 1.35 -5.18
N ASP A 133 3.00 2.34 -5.99
CA ASP A 133 4.08 2.21 -6.97
C ASP A 133 5.45 2.06 -6.30
N ALA A 134 5.66 2.81 -5.22
CA ALA A 134 6.91 2.81 -4.44
C ALA A 134 7.10 1.53 -3.59
N GLY A 135 6.05 0.77 -3.32
CA GLY A 135 6.11 -0.42 -2.48
C GLY A 135 4.88 -0.60 -1.59
N PRO A 136 4.89 -1.65 -0.74
CA PRO A 136 3.80 -1.90 0.20
C PRO A 136 3.78 -0.84 1.31
N TRP A 137 2.60 -0.32 1.61
CA TRP A 137 2.43 0.75 2.59
C TRP A 137 1.27 0.45 3.55
N CYS A 138 1.55 0.48 4.84
CA CYS A 138 0.64 0.13 5.93
C CYS A 138 -0.01 1.40 6.50
N ILE A 139 -1.30 1.62 6.27
CA ILE A 139 -2.05 2.81 6.72
C ILE A 139 -2.87 2.50 7.97
N VAL A 140 -2.82 3.37 8.97
CA VAL A 140 -3.55 3.25 10.23
C VAL A 140 -4.14 4.58 10.70
N MET A 141 -5.37 4.53 11.19
CA MET A 141 -6.00 5.62 11.94
C MET A 141 -5.58 5.53 13.41
N VAL A 142 -5.04 6.62 13.95
CA VAL A 142 -4.73 6.74 15.37
C VAL A 142 -5.59 7.85 15.98
N THR A 143 -6.27 7.55 17.08
CA THR A 143 -7.15 8.47 17.80
C THR A 143 -6.61 8.73 19.20
N ASN A 144 -6.70 9.97 19.64
CA ASN A 144 -6.30 10.46 20.96
C ASN A 144 -7.52 10.93 21.75
N SER A 145 -7.33 11.13 23.06
CA SER A 145 -8.34 11.71 23.95
C SER A 145 -8.36 13.24 23.95
N PHE A 146 -7.42 13.89 23.26
CA PHE A 146 -7.24 15.33 23.19
C PHE A 146 -7.04 15.80 21.75
N CYS A 147 -7.39 17.07 21.48
CA CYS A 147 -7.13 17.68 20.18
C CYS A 147 -5.69 18.19 20.13
N SER A 148 -5.04 18.07 18.98
CA SER A 148 -3.68 18.57 18.80
C SER A 148 -3.48 19.15 17.42
N ASN A 149 -2.34 19.82 17.22
CA ASN A 149 -1.93 20.40 15.96
C ASN A 149 -1.23 19.37 15.06
N HIS A 150 -1.05 19.75 13.80
CA HIS A 150 -0.46 18.90 12.77
C HIS A 150 0.97 18.44 13.11
N THR A 151 1.83 19.38 13.54
CA THR A 151 3.25 19.09 13.85
C THR A 151 3.41 18.04 14.95
N ALA A 152 2.60 18.12 16.02
CA ALA A 152 2.62 17.14 17.10
C ALA A 152 2.16 15.75 16.61
N MET A 153 1.18 15.71 15.71
CA MET A 153 0.70 14.44 15.14
C MET A 153 1.69 13.82 14.16
N ALA A 154 2.38 14.64 13.35
CA ALA A 154 3.50 14.19 12.53
C ALA A 154 4.65 13.60 13.37
N ALA A 155 5.01 14.26 14.48
CA ALA A 155 5.98 13.69 15.42
C ALA A 155 5.50 12.36 16.04
N SER A 156 4.19 12.25 16.29
CA SER A 156 3.60 11.03 16.85
C SER A 156 3.62 9.85 15.87
N CYS A 157 3.46 10.07 14.55
CA CYS A 157 3.66 9.00 13.55
C CYS A 157 5.09 8.47 13.56
N ARG A 158 6.08 9.37 13.60
CA ARG A 158 7.51 9.00 13.62
C ARG A 158 7.89 8.17 14.85
N GLY A 159 7.18 8.38 15.97
CA GLY A 159 7.36 7.62 17.20
C GLY A 159 6.67 6.25 17.25
N LEU A 160 5.90 5.85 16.23
CA LEU A 160 5.17 4.57 16.26
C LEU A 160 6.14 3.37 16.21
N ARG A 161 6.31 2.73 17.38
CA ARG A 161 7.05 1.47 17.67
C ARG A 161 8.35 1.27 16.89
N GLY A 162 9.16 2.32 16.71
CA GLY A 162 10.50 2.21 16.14
C GLY A 162 10.57 1.90 14.64
N GLN A 163 9.44 1.91 13.92
CA GLN A 163 9.40 1.69 12.46
C GLN A 163 9.49 2.98 11.64
N GLY A 164 9.47 4.16 12.28
CA GLY A 164 9.66 5.45 11.61
C GLY A 164 8.55 5.77 10.60
N GLY A 165 7.30 5.82 11.07
CA GLY A 165 6.17 6.20 10.21
C GLY A 165 6.08 7.70 9.95
N GLU A 166 5.29 8.08 8.95
CA GLU A 166 4.98 9.48 8.64
C GLU A 166 3.46 9.68 8.59
N LEU A 167 3.01 10.94 8.61
CA LEU A 167 1.62 11.20 8.21
C LEU A 167 1.43 10.67 6.80
N SER A 168 0.31 10.00 6.54
CA SER A 168 0.04 9.42 5.24
C SER A 168 -1.03 10.20 4.50
N GLY A 169 -0.86 10.30 3.19
CA GLY A 169 -1.92 10.68 2.27
C GLY A 169 -2.60 9.44 1.70
N PHE A 170 -3.47 9.65 0.71
CA PHE A 170 -4.16 8.56 0.01
C PHE A 170 -3.72 8.50 -1.45
N GLU A 171 -3.11 7.39 -1.85
CA GLU A 171 -2.71 7.12 -3.23
C GLU A 171 -3.94 6.94 -4.12
N THR A 172 -4.93 6.17 -3.65
CA THR A 172 -6.10 5.78 -4.45
C THR A 172 -7.41 6.02 -3.69
N PRO A 173 -8.56 6.07 -4.41
CA PRO A 173 -9.89 6.15 -3.80
C PRO A 173 -10.18 5.06 -2.76
N GLU A 174 -9.62 3.87 -2.93
CA GLU A 174 -9.81 2.74 -2.01
C GLU A 174 -9.16 3.00 -0.64
N GLU A 175 -8.05 3.75 -0.60
CA GLU A 175 -7.42 4.16 0.65
C GLU A 175 -8.27 5.20 1.40
N PHE A 176 -8.91 6.12 0.67
CA PHE A 176 -9.87 7.08 1.24
C PHE A 176 -11.09 6.36 1.82
N GLU A 177 -11.69 5.44 1.08
CA GLU A 177 -12.86 4.68 1.56
C GLU A 177 -12.52 3.79 2.75
N PHE A 178 -11.31 3.24 2.81
CA PHE A 178 -10.84 2.55 4.02
C PHE A 178 -10.83 3.46 5.25
N MET A 179 -10.35 4.71 5.13
CA MET A 179 -10.40 5.65 6.26
C MET A 179 -11.82 6.05 6.64
N LYS A 180 -12.70 6.23 5.66
CA LYS A 180 -14.13 6.46 5.90
C LYS A 180 -14.77 5.31 6.67
N GLU A 181 -14.45 4.06 6.34
CA GLU A 181 -14.90 2.89 7.09
C GLU A 181 -14.37 2.91 8.54
N ARG A 182 -13.10 3.27 8.74
CA ARG A 182 -12.50 3.35 10.09
C ARG A 182 -13.16 4.41 10.98
N VAL A 183 -13.46 5.59 10.45
CA VAL A 183 -14.18 6.62 11.22
C VAL A 183 -15.63 6.22 11.49
N ASN A 184 -16.27 5.47 10.57
CA ASN A 184 -17.60 4.92 10.78
C ASN A 184 -17.63 3.88 11.91
N ILE A 185 -16.68 2.93 11.92
CA ILE A 185 -16.52 1.93 12.99
C ILE A 185 -16.27 2.60 14.34
N SER A 186 -15.57 3.74 14.35
CA SER A 186 -15.36 4.57 15.55
C SER A 186 -16.62 5.34 16.00
N GLY A 187 -17.73 5.21 15.28
CA GLY A 187 -19.00 5.87 15.57
C GLY A 187 -19.03 7.36 15.23
N TRP A 188 -18.08 7.87 14.44
CA TRP A 188 -18.01 9.30 14.12
C TRP A 188 -19.08 9.73 13.13
N LEU A 189 -19.55 8.81 12.28
CA LEU A 189 -20.64 9.04 11.33
C LEU A 189 -22.02 8.80 11.93
N ASN A 190 -22.13 8.42 13.21
CA ASN A 190 -23.42 8.25 13.86
C ASN A 190 -24.13 9.60 14.02
N VAL A 191 -25.40 9.67 13.63
CA VAL A 191 -26.25 10.87 13.73
C VAL A 191 -26.40 11.38 15.16
N THR A 192 -26.31 10.50 16.16
CA THR A 192 -26.37 10.90 17.58
C THR A 192 -25.03 11.45 18.10
N ASN A 193 -23.96 11.30 17.33
CA ASN A 193 -22.66 11.85 17.67
C ASN A 193 -22.62 13.33 17.28
N ASN A 194 -22.66 14.21 18.27
CA ASN A 194 -22.62 15.65 18.07
C ASN A 194 -21.20 16.23 17.95
N ARG A 195 -20.16 15.40 17.96
CA ARG A 195 -18.77 15.83 17.82
C ARG A 195 -18.34 15.79 16.36
N ASN A 196 -18.01 16.94 15.76
CA ASN A 196 -17.27 16.90 14.50
C ASN A 196 -15.82 16.56 14.84
N SER A 197 -15.34 15.48 14.24
CA SER A 197 -14.03 14.90 14.52
C SER A 197 -13.21 14.91 13.25
N ALA A 198 -11.93 15.20 13.39
CA ALA A 198 -10.99 15.28 12.29
C ALA A 198 -9.72 14.49 12.60
N LEU A 199 -9.08 14.04 11.52
CA LEU A 199 -7.77 13.41 11.54
C LEU A 199 -6.79 14.30 10.78
N TRP A 200 -5.61 14.50 11.33
CA TRP A 200 -4.51 15.05 10.56
C TRP A 200 -4.01 14.03 9.53
N MET A 201 -3.68 14.51 8.34
CA MET A 201 -3.10 13.69 7.27
C MET A 201 -1.91 14.41 6.65
N ASP A 202 -1.25 13.74 5.71
CA ASP A 202 -0.10 14.33 5.03
C ASP A 202 -0.51 15.54 4.14
N GLY A 203 0.36 16.55 4.14
CA GLY A 203 0.19 17.76 3.34
C GLY A 203 0.35 19.04 4.15
N VAL A 204 1.39 19.80 3.83
CA VAL A 204 1.63 21.17 4.32
C VAL A 204 1.67 22.09 3.10
N ARG A 205 0.90 23.17 3.11
CA ARG A 205 0.86 24.12 1.99
C ARG A 205 2.25 24.70 1.77
N LYS A 206 2.66 24.76 0.51
CA LYS A 206 3.89 25.43 0.11
C LYS A 206 3.78 26.94 0.35
N PRO A 207 4.78 27.60 0.96
CA PRO A 207 4.72 29.04 1.24
C PRO A 207 4.41 29.89 0.01
N GLU A 208 4.96 29.53 -1.15
CA GLU A 208 4.74 30.21 -2.43
C GLU A 208 3.31 30.09 -3.01
N CYS A 209 2.49 29.22 -2.41
CA CYS A 209 1.12 28.97 -2.82
C CYS A 209 0.08 29.70 -1.95
N VAL A 210 0.50 30.40 -0.89
CA VAL A 210 -0.41 31.19 -0.04
C VAL A 210 -0.90 32.41 -0.83
N GLY A 211 -2.21 32.53 -1.02
CA GLY A 211 -2.84 33.63 -1.77
C GLY A 211 -2.61 33.58 -3.29
N ASN A 212 -2.03 32.49 -3.81
CA ASN A 212 -1.68 32.37 -5.23
C ASN A 212 -2.74 31.56 -6.00
N PRO A 213 -3.54 32.19 -6.89
CA PRO A 213 -4.60 31.50 -7.63
C PRO A 213 -4.06 30.51 -8.67
N SER A 214 -2.78 30.60 -9.06
CA SER A 214 -2.15 29.65 -9.98
C SER A 214 -1.68 28.36 -9.30
N CYS A 215 -1.69 28.34 -7.96
CA CYS A 215 -1.29 27.18 -7.17
C CYS A 215 -2.51 26.61 -6.43
N GLN A 216 -3.22 25.68 -7.09
CA GLN A 216 -4.51 25.15 -6.63
C GLN A 216 -4.49 23.62 -6.51
N GLY A 217 -5.43 23.08 -5.72
CA GLY A 217 -5.55 21.64 -5.51
C GLY A 217 -4.37 21.05 -4.74
N LEU A 218 -4.09 19.76 -4.97
CA LEU A 218 -3.06 19.02 -4.25
C LEU A 218 -1.64 19.49 -4.54
N SER A 219 -1.37 20.01 -5.75
CA SER A 219 -0.04 20.48 -6.14
C SER A 219 0.46 21.67 -5.30
N ALA A 220 -0.45 22.35 -4.59
CA ALA A 220 -0.16 23.41 -3.63
C ALA A 220 0.44 22.93 -2.31
N PHE A 221 0.50 21.62 -2.09
CA PHE A 221 0.99 21.03 -0.85
C PHE A 221 2.31 20.30 -1.08
N LYS A 222 3.17 20.36 -0.07
CA LYS A 222 4.31 19.47 0.09
C LYS A 222 3.82 18.25 0.87
N LEU A 223 3.99 17.10 0.26
CA LEU A 223 3.69 15.79 0.83
C LEU A 223 4.97 15.19 1.42
N SER A 224 4.85 14.59 2.60
CA SER A 224 5.93 13.94 3.35
C SER A 224 5.86 12.42 3.29
N ASP A 225 4.71 11.84 2.92
CA ASP A 225 4.54 10.42 2.67
C ASP A 225 5.43 9.99 1.49
N PRO A 226 6.47 9.18 1.71
CA PRO A 226 7.45 8.87 0.68
C PRO A 226 6.95 7.85 -0.34
N TYR A 227 5.76 7.27 -0.14
CA TYR A 227 5.20 6.23 -0.99
C TYR A 227 4.10 6.75 -1.92
N LEU A 228 3.74 8.03 -1.81
CA LEU A 228 2.81 8.66 -2.74
C LEU A 228 3.45 8.89 -4.11
N SER A 229 2.68 8.61 -5.17
CA SER A 229 3.05 8.98 -6.52
C SER A 229 3.01 10.50 -6.71
N ALA A 230 3.46 10.98 -7.88
CA ALA A 230 3.39 12.41 -8.20
C ALA A 230 1.95 12.93 -8.34
N ASN A 231 0.99 12.06 -8.68
CA ASN A 231 -0.40 12.42 -8.96
C ASN A 231 -1.36 11.41 -8.31
N PRO A 232 -1.42 11.36 -6.97
CA PRO A 232 -2.31 10.44 -6.29
C PRO A 232 -3.77 10.85 -6.51
N THR A 233 -4.64 9.86 -6.58
CA THR A 233 -6.07 10.01 -6.88
C THR A 233 -6.96 9.86 -5.65
N GLY A 234 -6.39 9.49 -4.49
CA GLY A 234 -7.14 9.31 -3.25
C GLY A 234 -7.49 10.60 -2.49
N PHE A 235 -7.00 11.76 -2.93
CA PHE A 235 -7.29 13.04 -2.27
C PHE A 235 -8.66 13.59 -2.66
N MET A 236 -9.72 13.13 -1.98
CA MET A 236 -11.08 13.61 -2.19
C MET A 236 -11.39 14.82 -1.29
N PHE A 237 -11.25 16.02 -1.86
CA PHE A 237 -11.54 17.27 -1.16
C PHE A 237 -13.04 17.52 -1.01
N ASN A 238 -13.42 18.15 0.11
CA ASN A 238 -14.74 18.73 0.26
C ASN A 238 -14.99 19.83 -0.82
N PRO A 239 -16.26 20.13 -1.16
CA PRO A 239 -16.57 21.24 -2.07
C PRO A 239 -15.91 22.56 -1.63
N GLY A 240 -15.23 23.23 -2.56
CA GLY A 240 -14.54 24.50 -2.30
C GLY A 240 -13.20 24.38 -1.58
N GLN A 241 -12.69 23.16 -1.38
CA GLN A 241 -11.37 22.89 -0.81
C GLN A 241 -10.40 22.38 -1.88
N PRO A 242 -9.08 22.59 -1.71
CA PRO A 242 -8.44 23.40 -0.67
C PRO A 242 -8.66 24.91 -0.91
N ASN A 243 -8.93 25.68 0.15
CA ASN A 243 -9.02 27.14 0.08
C ASN A 243 -7.62 27.76 0.20
N GLY A 244 -7.07 28.34 -0.87
CA GLY A 244 -5.68 28.82 -0.96
C GLY A 244 -5.30 30.04 -0.09
N THR A 245 -5.95 30.26 1.05
CA THR A 245 -5.95 31.54 1.77
C THR A 245 -4.94 31.65 2.90
N SER A 246 -4.38 30.54 3.39
CA SER A 246 -3.50 30.53 4.57
C SER A 246 -2.43 29.43 4.52
N GLU A 247 -1.47 29.47 5.46
CA GLU A 247 -0.54 28.36 5.72
C GLU A 247 -1.30 27.16 6.30
N ASP A 248 -1.82 26.35 5.38
CA ASP A 248 -2.73 25.27 5.73
C ASP A 248 -2.03 23.91 5.72
N CYS A 249 -2.52 23.03 6.58
CA CYS A 249 -2.26 21.61 6.56
C CYS A 249 -3.53 20.86 6.15
N LEU A 250 -3.36 19.64 5.65
CA LEU A 250 -4.48 18.81 5.23
C LEU A 250 -5.07 18.01 6.40
N GLY A 251 -6.40 17.99 6.45
CA GLY A 251 -7.18 17.25 7.43
C GLY A 251 -8.28 16.44 6.78
N PHE A 252 -8.48 15.22 7.26
CA PHE A 252 -9.64 14.39 6.94
C PHE A 252 -10.75 14.65 7.96
N VAL A 253 -11.88 15.20 7.52
CA VAL A 253 -12.91 15.75 8.40
C VAL A 253 -14.23 15.01 8.23
N VAL A 254 -14.90 14.73 9.35
CA VAL A 254 -16.32 14.38 9.38
C VAL A 254 -17.14 15.66 9.48
N ASN A 255 -17.91 15.94 8.44
CA ASN A 255 -18.76 17.12 8.34
C ASN A 255 -20.02 16.97 9.23
N PRO A 256 -20.72 18.08 9.56
CA PRO A 256 -21.94 18.03 10.39
C PRO A 256 -23.05 17.14 9.82
N ASP A 257 -23.17 17.08 8.48
CA ASP A 257 -24.10 16.21 7.75
C ASP A 257 -23.65 14.74 7.65
N LYS A 258 -22.54 14.39 8.31
CA LYS A 258 -21.91 13.06 8.33
C LYS A 258 -21.30 12.62 7.00
N THR A 259 -21.17 13.53 6.04
CA THR A 259 -20.26 13.33 4.93
C THR A 259 -18.81 13.45 5.40
N VAL A 260 -17.88 12.94 4.60
CA VAL A 260 -16.44 13.02 4.88
C VAL A 260 -15.72 13.62 3.69
N GLY A 261 -14.63 14.32 3.96
CA GLY A 261 -13.75 14.81 2.91
C GLY A 261 -12.51 15.49 3.47
N ILE A 262 -11.63 15.87 2.55
CA ILE A 262 -10.38 16.53 2.88
C ILE A 262 -10.58 18.05 2.84
N VAL A 263 -10.02 18.73 3.84
CA VAL A 263 -9.99 20.19 3.92
C VAL A 263 -8.56 20.68 4.09
N SER A 264 -8.30 21.93 3.71
CA SER A 264 -7.14 22.69 4.17
C SER A 264 -7.53 23.57 5.35
N THR A 265 -6.74 23.53 6.41
CA THR A 265 -6.95 24.37 7.60
C THR A 265 -5.63 24.75 8.26
N LEU A 266 -5.63 25.76 9.14
CA LEU A 266 -4.42 26.20 9.84
C LEU A 266 -3.72 25.02 10.52
N CYS A 267 -2.42 24.83 10.25
CA CYS A 267 -1.64 23.74 10.83
C CYS A 267 -1.61 23.72 12.37
N THR A 268 -1.74 24.90 12.98
CA THR A 268 -1.76 25.10 14.43
C THR A 268 -3.11 24.81 15.07
N LEU A 269 -4.15 24.58 14.26
CA LEU A 269 -5.50 24.37 14.75
C LEU A 269 -5.56 23.12 15.62
N THR A 270 -6.06 23.27 16.83
CA THR A 270 -6.42 22.11 17.68
C THR A 270 -7.94 22.00 17.73
N ARG A 271 -8.61 23.15 17.84
CA ARG A 271 -10.04 23.37 17.65
C ARG A 271 -10.25 24.72 16.95
N PRO A 272 -11.23 24.85 16.04
CA PRO A 272 -11.72 26.15 15.60
C PRO A 272 -12.35 26.90 16.77
N GLY A 273 -12.39 28.23 16.68
CA GLY A 273 -12.83 29.11 17.78
C GLY A 273 -14.29 28.89 18.22
N ASP A 274 -15.09 28.22 17.40
CA ASP A 274 -16.46 27.78 17.69
C ASP A 274 -16.53 26.39 18.35
N ASN A 275 -15.39 25.75 18.63
CA ASN A 275 -15.25 24.38 19.15
C ASN A 275 -15.94 23.30 18.29
N SER A 276 -16.29 23.61 17.03
CA SER A 276 -17.14 22.73 16.24
C SER A 276 -16.43 21.43 15.82
N THR A 277 -15.12 21.49 15.54
CA THR A 277 -14.33 20.36 15.04
C THR A 277 -13.06 20.14 15.86
N CYS A 278 -12.85 18.93 16.39
CA CYS A 278 -11.63 18.59 17.11
C CYS A 278 -10.77 17.63 16.28
N TYR A 279 -9.50 18.00 16.06
CA TYR A 279 -8.49 17.12 15.47
C TYR A 279 -8.04 16.09 16.52
N LEU A 280 -8.89 15.08 16.71
CA LEU A 280 -8.75 14.01 17.72
C LEU A 280 -7.76 12.94 17.31
N GLY A 281 -7.24 12.96 16.09
CA GLY A 281 -6.40 11.88 15.62
C GLY A 281 -5.61 12.25 14.39
N TYR A 282 -5.04 11.23 13.78
CA TYR A 282 -4.13 11.35 12.68
C TYR A 282 -4.02 10.03 11.91
N ILE A 283 -3.64 10.14 10.64
CA ILE A 283 -3.48 9.01 9.72
C ILE A 283 -1.99 8.82 9.51
N CYS A 284 -1.46 7.67 9.95
CA CYS A 284 -0.06 7.33 9.75
C CYS A 284 0.09 6.24 8.70
N GLY A 285 1.25 6.29 8.05
CA GLY A 285 1.73 5.28 7.13
C GLY A 285 3.12 4.79 7.53
N MET A 286 3.42 3.54 7.22
CA MET A 286 4.74 2.93 7.45
C MET A 286 4.97 1.75 6.52
N THR A 287 6.23 1.36 6.33
CA THR A 287 6.58 0.11 5.63
C THR A 287 6.29 -1.10 6.52
N PRO A 288 5.85 -2.24 5.96
CA PRO A 288 5.81 -3.49 6.71
C PRO A 288 7.23 -3.95 7.08
N SER A 289 7.36 -4.72 8.17
CA SER A 289 8.63 -5.30 8.65
C SER A 289 8.46 -6.71 9.19
#